data_AF-A0A8M9Q6U7-F1
#
_entry.id   AF-A0A8M9Q6U7-F1
#
_cell.length_a   1.000
_cell.length_b   1.000
_cell.length_c   1.000
_cell.angle_alpha   90.00
_cell.angle_beta   90.00
_cell.angle_gamma   90.00
#
_symmetry.space_group_name_H-M   'P 1'
#
loop_
_entity.id
_entity.type
_entity.pdbx_description
1 polymer ?
#
loop_
_entity_poly.entity_id
_entity_poly.type
_entity_poly.pdbx_seq_one_letter_code
_entity_poly.pdbx_strand_id
1 'polypeptide(L)'
;MLKMSNPPVKFKKDKEIIVEYETQVKEIRAQLVEQQKCLEQQTDMRVQLLQDLQDFFRKKSEIEMEYSRNLEKLAERFMAKTRSTKDHQQYKKDQNLLSPVNCWYLLLNQVRRESKDHATLSDIYLNNVIMRFMQISEDSTRLMKKSKEITFQLQEDLMKVLNELYTVSTVTLITFVEF
;
A
#
# COMPACT_ATOMS: atom_id res chain seq x y z
N MET A 1 64.44 -16.66 -15.28
CA MET A 1 64.31 -15.20 -15.10
C MET A 1 62.99 -14.75 -15.71
N LEU A 2 61.98 -14.47 -14.89
CA LEU A 2 60.70 -13.88 -15.32
C LEU A 2 60.80 -12.36 -15.19
N LYS A 3 60.81 -11.64 -16.31
CA LYS A 3 60.69 -10.17 -16.33
C LYS A 3 59.24 -9.82 -15.97
N MET A 4 59.01 -9.34 -14.76
CA MET A 4 57.78 -8.63 -14.41
C MET A 4 57.82 -7.26 -15.09
N SER A 5 57.13 -7.12 -16.22
CA SER A 5 56.86 -5.80 -16.80
C SER A 5 55.76 -5.15 -15.98
N ASN A 6 56.11 -4.22 -15.08
CA ASN A 6 55.11 -3.31 -14.52
C ASN A 6 54.47 -2.53 -15.68
N PRO A 7 53.13 -2.44 -15.75
CA PRO A 7 52.47 -1.59 -16.73
C PRO A 7 52.89 -0.13 -16.49
N PRO A 8 53.03 0.68 -17.54
CA PRO A 8 53.41 2.08 -17.38
C PRO A 8 52.32 2.80 -16.59
N VAL A 9 52.68 3.31 -15.40
CA VAL A 9 51.84 4.22 -14.63
C VAL A 9 51.69 5.48 -15.48
N LYS A 10 50.51 5.68 -16.08
CA LYS A 10 50.20 6.88 -16.84
C LYS A 10 50.24 8.07 -15.88
N PHE A 11 51.21 8.96 -16.02
CA PHE A 11 51.17 10.30 -15.47
C PHE A 11 49.99 11.04 -16.13
N LYS A 12 48.81 10.96 -15.52
CA LYS A 12 47.67 11.79 -15.91
C LYS A 12 48.04 13.23 -15.59
N LYS A 13 47.84 14.14 -16.54
CA LYS A 13 48.01 15.58 -16.29
C LYS A 13 47.00 15.99 -15.22
N ASP A 14 47.40 16.84 -14.28
CA ASP A 14 46.59 17.23 -13.11
C ASP A 14 45.16 17.68 -13.44
N LYS A 15 44.98 18.33 -14.60
CA LYS A 15 43.65 18.70 -15.14
C LYS A 15 42.74 17.52 -15.46
N GLU A 16 43.30 16.39 -15.88
CA GLU A 16 42.56 15.16 -16.24
C GLU A 16 42.00 14.48 -14.99
N ILE A 17 42.74 14.52 -13.86
CA ILE A 17 42.29 13.98 -12.57
C ILE A 17 41.10 14.78 -12.03
N ILE A 18 41.18 16.12 -12.12
CA ILE A 18 40.09 17.01 -11.69
C ILE A 18 38.83 16.78 -12.54
N VAL A 19 38.97 16.67 -13.86
CA VAL A 19 37.83 16.43 -14.78
C VAL A 19 37.18 15.07 -14.55
N GLU A 20 37.97 14.01 -14.31
CA GLU A 20 37.46 12.68 -14.00
C GLU A 20 36.71 12.68 -12.66
N TYR A 21 37.24 13.37 -11.65
CA TYR A 21 36.58 13.56 -10.36
C TYR A 21 35.23 14.28 -10.49
N GLU A 22 35.20 15.43 -11.19
CA GLU A 22 33.95 16.16 -11.44
C GLU A 22 32.90 15.32 -12.17
N THR A 23 33.35 14.46 -13.09
CA THR A 23 32.48 13.54 -13.83
C THR A 23 31.86 12.51 -12.87
N GLN A 24 32.67 11.89 -12.00
CA GLN A 24 32.17 10.94 -11.00
C GLN A 24 31.18 11.61 -10.02
N VAL A 25 31.44 12.84 -9.58
CA VAL A 25 30.51 13.60 -8.73
C VAL A 25 29.16 13.83 -9.42
N LYS A 26 29.18 14.15 -10.72
CA LYS A 26 27.95 14.31 -11.51
C LYS A 26 27.20 12.99 -11.66
N GLU A 27 27.90 11.88 -11.89
CA GLU A 27 27.30 10.54 -11.97
C GLU A 27 26.65 10.13 -10.65
N ILE A 28 27.33 10.33 -9.52
CA ILE A 28 26.78 10.06 -8.18
C ILE A 28 25.50 10.89 -7.95
N ARG A 29 25.52 12.18 -8.28
CA ARG A 29 24.33 13.04 -8.17
C ARG A 29 23.19 12.54 -9.05
N ALA A 30 23.47 12.14 -10.29
CA ALA A 30 22.45 11.61 -11.19
C ALA A 30 21.83 10.31 -10.66
N GLN A 31 22.64 9.39 -10.12
CA GLN A 31 22.16 8.15 -9.51
C GLN A 31 21.27 8.41 -8.29
N LEU A 32 21.65 9.36 -7.42
CA LEU A 32 20.87 9.72 -6.23
C LEU A 32 19.50 10.31 -6.59
N VAL A 33 19.45 11.16 -7.62
CA VAL A 33 18.19 11.70 -8.15
C VAL A 33 17.32 10.58 -8.72
N GLU A 34 17.90 9.64 -9.45
CA GLU A 34 17.14 8.53 -10.04
C GLU A 34 16.61 7.56 -8.98
N GLN A 35 17.40 7.27 -7.95
CA GLN A 35 16.95 6.49 -6.79
C GLN A 35 15.75 7.16 -6.10
N GLN A 36 15.80 8.49 -5.93
CA GLN A 36 14.70 9.24 -5.33
C GLN A 36 13.43 9.17 -6.18
N LYS A 37 13.53 9.33 -7.50
CA LYS A 37 12.38 9.16 -8.41
C LYS A 37 11.79 7.75 -8.35
N CYS A 38 12.63 6.73 -8.29
CA CYS A 38 12.18 5.34 -8.20
C CYS A 38 11.37 5.10 -6.91
N LEU A 39 11.84 5.61 -5.77
CA LEU A 39 11.13 5.52 -4.50
C LEU A 39 9.78 6.26 -4.55
N GLU A 40 9.75 7.45 -5.16
CA GLU A 40 8.53 8.24 -5.38
C GLU A 40 7.50 7.44 -6.20
N GLN A 41 7.90 6.96 -7.37
CA GLN A 41 7.05 6.15 -8.24
C GLN A 41 6.52 4.89 -7.52
N GLN A 42 7.38 4.20 -6.76
CA GLN A 42 6.94 3.02 -5.99
C GLN A 42 5.87 3.38 -4.96
N THR A 43 5.99 4.54 -4.30
CA THR A 43 4.99 4.99 -3.33
C THR A 43 3.69 5.38 -4.02
N ASP A 44 3.75 6.08 -5.13
CA ASP A 44 2.58 6.48 -5.90
C ASP A 44 1.81 5.25 -6.41
N MET A 45 2.51 4.25 -6.93
CA MET A 45 1.91 2.97 -7.33
C MET A 45 1.24 2.26 -6.15
N ARG A 46 1.86 2.29 -4.97
CA ARG A 46 1.29 1.67 -3.77
C ARG A 46 0.05 2.41 -3.28
N VAL A 47 0.06 3.74 -3.31
CA VAL A 47 -1.12 4.57 -2.96
C VAL A 47 -2.26 4.32 -3.94
N GLN A 48 -1.96 4.23 -5.24
CA GLN A 48 -2.97 3.90 -6.25
C GLN A 48 -3.59 2.52 -6.00
N LEU A 49 -2.78 1.49 -5.72
CA LEU A 49 -3.29 0.17 -5.40
C LEU A 49 -4.19 0.19 -4.15
N LEU A 50 -3.83 0.97 -3.12
CA LEU A 50 -4.67 1.14 -1.93
C LEU A 50 -5.99 1.84 -2.26
N GLN A 51 -6.02 2.75 -3.22
CA GLN A 51 -7.25 3.38 -3.71
C GLN A 51 -8.13 2.35 -4.44
N ASP A 52 -7.55 1.58 -5.35
CA ASP A 52 -8.28 0.53 -6.08
C ASP A 52 -8.89 -0.52 -5.13
N LEU A 53 -8.15 -0.90 -4.08
CA LEU A 53 -8.65 -1.78 -3.03
C LEU A 53 -9.84 -1.18 -2.25
N GLN A 54 -9.77 0.11 -1.91
CA GLN A 54 -10.89 0.79 -1.25
C GLN A 54 -12.14 0.80 -2.13
N ASP A 55 -11.98 1.09 -3.42
CA ASP A 55 -13.08 1.12 -4.39
C ASP A 55 -13.68 -0.28 -4.60
N PHE A 56 -12.83 -1.30 -4.66
CA PHE A 56 -13.26 -2.70 -4.69
C PHE A 56 -14.11 -3.06 -3.48
N PHE A 57 -13.66 -2.75 -2.25
CA PHE A 57 -14.42 -3.06 -1.04
C PHE A 57 -15.69 -2.23 -0.90
N ARG A 58 -15.71 -0.99 -1.41
CA ARG A 58 -16.93 -0.18 -1.50
C ARG A 58 -17.95 -0.86 -2.40
N LYS A 59 -17.53 -1.33 -3.58
CA LYS A 59 -18.42 -2.05 -4.48
C LYS A 59 -18.87 -3.39 -3.89
N LYS A 60 -17.98 -4.10 -3.22
CA LYS A 60 -18.31 -5.35 -2.52
C LYS A 60 -19.35 -5.11 -1.42
N SER A 61 -19.21 -4.06 -0.62
CA SER A 61 -20.19 -3.66 0.40
C SER A 61 -21.57 -3.39 -0.19
N GLU A 62 -21.66 -2.67 -1.32
CA GLU A 62 -22.94 -2.44 -2.00
C GLU A 62 -23.63 -3.75 -2.38
N ILE A 63 -22.88 -4.72 -2.91
CA ILE A 63 -23.38 -6.05 -3.28
C ILE A 63 -23.87 -6.82 -2.03
N GLU A 64 -23.09 -6.82 -0.95
CA GLU A 64 -23.49 -7.47 0.31
C GLU A 64 -24.79 -6.86 0.87
N MET A 65 -24.93 -5.53 0.85
CA MET A 65 -26.15 -4.85 1.30
C MET A 65 -27.35 -5.10 0.40
N GLU A 66 -27.15 -5.21 -0.91
CA GLU A 66 -28.22 -5.59 -1.83
C GLU A 66 -28.68 -7.02 -1.57
N TYR A 67 -27.76 -7.95 -1.39
CA TYR A 67 -28.08 -9.34 -1.07
C TYR A 67 -28.81 -9.47 0.27
N SER A 68 -28.32 -8.79 1.32
CA SER A 68 -29.00 -8.66 2.61
C SER A 68 -30.46 -8.18 2.46
N ARG A 69 -30.68 -7.08 1.73
CA ARG A 69 -32.03 -6.54 1.49
C ARG A 69 -32.93 -7.52 0.74
N ASN A 70 -32.38 -8.28 -0.20
CA ASN A 70 -33.15 -9.29 -0.95
C ASN A 70 -33.54 -10.48 -0.06
N LEU A 71 -32.67 -10.92 0.85
CA LEU A 71 -32.97 -11.96 1.84
C LEU A 71 -34.03 -11.51 2.85
N GLU A 72 -33.95 -10.27 3.37
CA GLU A 72 -34.98 -9.77 4.29
C GLU A 72 -36.35 -9.70 3.59
N LYS A 73 -36.41 -9.17 2.37
CA LYS A 73 -37.65 -9.15 1.56
C LYS A 73 -38.22 -10.55 1.33
N LEU A 74 -37.36 -11.53 1.04
CA LEU A 74 -37.76 -12.94 0.89
C LEU A 74 -38.39 -13.46 2.18
N ALA A 75 -37.70 -13.30 3.31
CA ALA A 75 -38.18 -13.77 4.61
C ALA A 75 -39.50 -13.08 5.01
N GLU A 76 -39.61 -11.76 4.86
CA GLU A 76 -40.81 -10.99 5.20
C GLU A 76 -42.03 -11.41 4.38
N ARG A 77 -41.87 -11.57 3.07
CA ARG A 77 -42.94 -12.00 2.16
C ARG A 77 -43.57 -13.31 2.60
N PHE A 78 -42.73 -14.29 2.93
CA PHE A 78 -43.17 -15.62 3.30
C PHE A 78 -43.65 -15.70 4.76
N MET A 79 -43.07 -14.92 5.68
CA MET A 79 -43.56 -14.76 7.05
C MET A 79 -44.96 -14.14 7.11
N ALA A 80 -45.25 -13.14 6.28
CA ALA A 80 -46.58 -12.51 6.22
C ALA A 80 -47.66 -13.51 5.78
N LYS A 81 -47.34 -14.36 4.80
CA LYS A 81 -48.25 -15.40 4.29
C LYS A 81 -48.56 -16.48 5.33
N THR A 82 -47.58 -16.88 6.14
CA THR A 82 -47.73 -17.90 7.19
C THR A 82 -48.53 -17.41 8.40
N ARG A 83 -48.52 -16.11 8.71
CA ARG A 83 -49.31 -15.53 9.81
C ARG A 83 -50.80 -15.37 9.47
N SER A 84 -51.18 -15.38 8.20
CA SER A 84 -52.55 -15.16 7.74
C SER A 84 -53.47 -16.38 7.85
N THR A 85 -52.95 -17.58 8.12
CA THR A 85 -53.71 -18.83 8.23
C THR A 85 -54.15 -19.09 9.68
N LYS A 86 -55.45 -19.32 9.90
CA LYS A 86 -56.08 -19.57 11.22
C LYS A 86 -55.44 -20.72 12.02
N ASP A 87 -54.73 -21.63 11.35
CA ASP A 87 -54.09 -22.80 11.96
C ASP A 87 -52.83 -22.46 12.79
N HIS A 88 -52.32 -21.22 12.72
CA HIS A 88 -51.09 -20.81 13.39
C HIS A 88 -51.14 -20.91 14.94
N GLN A 89 -52.32 -20.77 15.53
CA GLN A 89 -52.48 -20.93 17.00
C GLN A 89 -52.48 -22.41 17.42
N GLN A 90 -52.87 -23.33 16.54
CA GLN A 90 -52.94 -24.75 16.83
C GLN A 90 -51.56 -25.41 16.74
N TYR A 91 -50.73 -24.99 15.76
CA TYR A 91 -49.36 -25.49 15.61
C TYR A 91 -48.37 -25.07 16.70
N LYS A 92 -48.68 -24.02 17.49
CA LYS A 92 -47.84 -23.60 18.63
C LYS A 92 -47.90 -24.54 19.83
N LYS A 93 -48.95 -25.37 19.96
CA LYS A 93 -49.13 -26.25 21.13
C LYS A 93 -48.35 -27.56 21.05
N ASP A 94 -48.03 -28.03 19.85
CA ASP A 94 -47.31 -29.30 19.64
C ASP A 94 -45.85 -29.03 19.25
N GLN A 95 -45.05 -28.57 20.23
CA GLN A 95 -43.67 -28.12 20.02
C GLN A 95 -42.63 -29.25 19.77
N ASN A 96 -43.00 -30.52 19.92
CA ASN A 96 -42.04 -31.63 20.06
C ASN A 96 -41.88 -32.58 18.87
N LEU A 97 -42.34 -32.22 17.67
CA LEU A 97 -42.04 -32.99 16.45
C LEU A 97 -41.71 -32.04 15.31
N LEU A 98 -40.84 -32.48 14.38
CA LEU A 98 -40.54 -31.83 13.09
C LEU A 98 -41.83 -31.73 12.24
N SER A 99 -42.79 -30.91 12.65
CA SER A 99 -43.92 -30.57 11.83
C SER A 99 -43.38 -29.71 10.67
N PRO A 100 -43.84 -29.92 9.43
CA PRO A 100 -43.42 -29.11 8.28
C PRO A 100 -43.50 -27.60 8.54
N VAL A 101 -44.40 -27.15 9.42
CA VAL A 101 -44.55 -25.76 9.85
C VAL A 101 -43.36 -25.29 10.71
N ASN A 102 -42.85 -26.13 11.62
CA ASN A 102 -41.67 -25.80 12.41
C ASN A 102 -40.41 -25.75 11.53
N CYS A 103 -40.24 -26.71 10.62
CA CYS A 103 -39.15 -26.70 9.64
C CYS A 103 -39.18 -25.43 8.78
N TRP A 104 -40.37 -25.02 8.34
CA TRP A 104 -40.58 -23.78 7.60
C TRP A 104 -40.17 -22.53 8.40
N TYR A 105 -40.53 -22.45 9.68
CA TYR A 105 -40.12 -21.33 10.54
C TYR A 105 -38.62 -21.29 10.79
N LEU A 106 -37.99 -22.45 10.99
CA LEU A 106 -36.52 -22.56 11.11
C LEU A 106 -35.82 -22.07 9.83
N LEU A 107 -36.35 -22.43 8.66
CA LEU A 107 -35.82 -21.97 7.37
C LEU A 107 -35.93 -20.43 7.23
N LEU A 108 -37.08 -19.85 7.54
CA LEU A 108 -37.27 -18.41 7.48
C LEU A 108 -36.36 -17.67 8.46
N ASN A 109 -36.16 -18.20 9.67
CA ASN A 109 -35.22 -17.61 10.62
C ASN A 109 -33.77 -17.71 10.14
N GLN A 110 -33.39 -18.78 9.44
CA GLN A 110 -32.07 -18.91 8.85
C GLN A 110 -31.82 -17.84 7.79
N VAL A 111 -32.77 -17.61 6.88
CA VAL A 111 -32.69 -16.53 5.87
C VAL A 111 -32.53 -15.15 6.52
N ARG A 112 -33.25 -14.89 7.62
CA ARG A 112 -33.09 -13.62 8.38
C ARG A 112 -31.75 -13.48 9.08
N ARG A 113 -31.16 -14.59 9.53
CA ARG A 113 -29.80 -14.58 10.08
C ARG A 113 -28.80 -14.24 8.99
N GLU A 114 -28.86 -14.92 7.85
CA GLU A 114 -27.99 -14.64 6.70
C GLU A 114 -28.11 -13.19 6.23
N SER A 115 -29.34 -12.65 6.15
CA SER A 115 -29.59 -11.22 5.88
C SER A 115 -28.78 -10.29 6.80
N LYS A 116 -28.78 -10.55 8.11
CA LYS A 116 -28.03 -9.77 9.10
C LYS A 116 -26.53 -9.98 8.99
N ASP A 117 -26.09 -11.19 8.71
CA ASP A 117 -24.66 -11.51 8.54
C ASP A 117 -24.08 -10.75 7.34
N HIS A 118 -24.81 -10.70 6.21
CA HIS A 118 -24.42 -9.91 5.04
C HIS A 118 -24.41 -8.40 5.32
N ALA A 119 -25.39 -7.88 6.07
CA ALA A 119 -25.38 -6.47 6.49
C ALA A 119 -24.17 -6.15 7.39
N THR A 120 -23.86 -7.05 8.33
CA THR A 120 -22.69 -6.92 9.21
C THR A 120 -21.39 -6.97 8.41
N LEU A 121 -21.30 -7.85 7.42
CA LEU A 121 -20.12 -7.95 6.55
C LEU A 121 -19.91 -6.68 5.72
N SER A 122 -20.98 -6.07 5.21
CA SER A 122 -20.91 -4.76 4.57
C SER A 122 -20.38 -3.69 5.52
N ASP A 123 -20.89 -3.64 6.75
CA ASP A 123 -20.43 -2.67 7.76
C ASP A 123 -18.93 -2.84 8.06
N ILE A 124 -18.46 -4.09 8.19
CA ILE A 124 -17.04 -4.41 8.35
C ILE A 124 -16.22 -3.87 7.17
N TYR A 125 -16.69 -4.03 5.94
CA TYR A 125 -15.98 -3.50 4.77
C TYR A 125 -15.87 -1.97 4.81
N LEU A 126 -16.97 -1.27 5.09
CA LEU A 126 -16.99 0.20 5.10
C LEU A 126 -16.21 0.79 6.27
N ASN A 127 -16.45 0.30 7.49
CA ASN A 127 -15.99 0.95 8.71
C ASN A 127 -14.66 0.41 9.24
N ASN A 128 -14.23 -0.77 8.79
CA ASN A 128 -12.97 -1.37 9.24
C ASN A 128 -11.97 -1.50 8.10
N VAL A 129 -12.33 -2.23 7.04
CA VAL A 129 -11.38 -2.56 5.97
C VAL A 129 -10.97 -1.33 5.16
N ILE A 130 -11.94 -0.56 4.65
CA ILE A 130 -11.67 0.67 3.90
C ILE A 130 -10.92 1.69 4.76
N MET A 131 -11.36 1.90 6.00
CA MET A 131 -10.70 2.80 6.95
C MET A 131 -9.24 2.41 7.19
N ARG A 132 -8.94 1.10 7.27
CA ARG A 132 -7.56 0.63 7.43
C ARG A 132 -6.70 0.92 6.19
N PHE A 133 -7.23 0.74 4.98
CA PHE A 133 -6.50 1.10 3.76
C PHE A 133 -6.26 2.60 3.64
N MET A 134 -7.25 3.42 4.01
CA MET A 134 -7.12 4.87 4.04
C MET A 134 -5.98 5.31 4.97
N GLN A 135 -5.94 4.78 6.20
CA GLN A 135 -4.85 5.03 7.14
C GLN A 135 -3.47 4.61 6.60
N ILE A 136 -3.38 3.43 6.00
CA ILE A 136 -2.12 2.94 5.40
C ILE A 136 -1.68 3.85 4.25
N SER A 137 -2.61 4.41 3.48
CA SER A 137 -2.33 5.34 2.38
C SER A 137 -1.77 6.67 2.89
N GLU A 138 -2.42 7.25 3.92
CA GLU A 138 -1.96 8.47 4.59
C GLU A 138 -0.57 8.28 5.22
N ASP A 139 -0.36 7.15 5.90
CA ASP A 139 0.92 6.79 6.51
C ASP A 139 2.01 6.61 5.46
N SER A 140 1.71 5.97 4.32
CA SER A 140 2.66 5.81 3.21
C SER A 140 3.10 7.16 2.64
N THR A 141 2.16 8.09 2.45
CA THR A 141 2.43 9.45 1.99
C THR A 141 3.29 10.22 3.00
N ARG A 142 2.95 10.12 4.29
CA ARG A 142 3.70 10.77 5.38
C ARG A 142 5.13 10.23 5.50
N LEU A 143 5.31 8.91 5.41
CA LEU A 143 6.61 8.26 5.44
C LEU A 143 7.46 8.65 4.24
N MET A 144 6.88 8.71 3.04
CA MET A 144 7.59 9.19 1.85
C MET A 144 8.07 10.63 2.01
N LYS A 145 7.22 11.54 2.50
CA LYS A 145 7.64 12.93 2.76
C LYS A 145 8.85 13.00 3.71
N LYS A 146 8.80 12.26 4.82
CA LYS A 146 9.92 12.19 5.77
C LYS A 146 11.17 11.54 5.15
N SER A 147 10.99 10.51 4.33
CA SER A 147 12.09 9.89 3.59
C SER A 147 12.76 10.88 2.65
N LYS A 148 11.99 11.69 1.91
CA LYS A 148 12.55 12.74 1.02
C LYS A 148 13.37 13.77 1.80
N GLU A 149 12.87 14.21 2.96
CA GLU A 149 13.59 15.16 3.84
C GLU A 149 14.95 14.58 4.30
N ILE A 150 14.97 13.31 4.74
CA ILE A 150 16.20 12.63 5.17
C ILE A 150 17.15 12.43 3.98
N THR A 151 16.65 11.97 2.83
CA THR A 151 17.45 11.77 1.62
C THR A 151 18.05 13.09 1.15
N PHE A 152 17.29 14.18 1.18
CA PHE A 152 17.80 15.50 0.83
C PHE A 152 18.95 15.92 1.74
N GLN A 153 18.80 15.80 3.06
CA GLN A 153 19.86 16.13 4.01
C GLN A 153 21.13 15.30 3.76
N LEU A 154 20.98 13.99 3.54
CA LEU A 154 22.11 13.10 3.24
C LEU A 154 22.80 13.46 1.93
N GLN A 155 22.03 13.85 0.90
CA GLN A 155 22.59 14.33 -0.37
C GLN A 155 23.37 15.64 -0.18
N GLU A 156 22.86 16.58 0.63
CA GLU A 156 23.59 17.81 0.94
C GLU A 156 24.91 17.53 1.66
N ASP A 157 24.90 16.66 2.66
CA ASP A 157 26.11 16.33 3.42
C ASP A 157 27.13 15.59 2.58
N LEU A 158 26.69 14.67 1.70
CA LEU A 158 27.57 14.04 0.71
C LEU A 158 28.19 15.08 -0.23
N MET A 159 27.41 16.04 -0.72
CA MET A 159 27.92 17.08 -1.62
C MET A 159 28.95 17.98 -0.92
N LYS A 160 28.80 18.26 0.37
CA LYS A 160 29.82 18.99 1.15
C LYS A 160 31.13 18.22 1.17
N VAL A 161 31.09 16.93 1.52
CA VAL A 161 32.30 16.07 1.56
C VAL A 161 32.97 15.96 0.19
N LEU A 162 32.18 15.82 -0.89
CA LEU A 162 32.72 15.80 -2.25
C LEU A 162 33.40 17.15 -2.61
N ASN A 163 32.81 18.28 -2.23
CA ASN A 163 33.44 19.58 -2.47
C ASN A 163 34.72 19.79 -1.63
N GLU A 164 34.76 19.28 -0.40
CA GLU A 164 35.98 19.29 0.43
C GLU A 164 37.10 18.47 -0.22
N LEU A 165 36.79 17.27 -0.71
CA LEU A 165 37.74 16.42 -1.44
C LEU A 165 38.24 17.08 -2.73
N TYR A 166 37.35 17.75 -3.48
CA TYR A 166 37.72 18.54 -4.65
C TYR A 166 38.74 19.62 -4.29
N THR A 167 38.48 20.35 -3.20
CA THR A 167 39.35 21.44 -2.72
C THR A 167 40.71 20.90 -2.30
N VAL A 168 40.77 19.82 -1.51
CA VAL A 168 42.02 19.17 -1.10
C VAL A 168 42.83 18.66 -2.29
N SER A 169 42.17 18.01 -3.26
CA SER A 169 42.83 17.51 -4.46
C SER A 169 43.40 18.65 -5.30
N THR A 170 42.65 19.74 -5.44
CA THR A 170 43.10 20.94 -6.17
C THR A 170 44.30 21.60 -5.47
N VAL A 171 44.25 21.78 -4.15
CA VAL A 171 45.36 22.36 -3.38
C VAL A 171 46.60 21.48 -3.47
N THR A 172 46.44 20.16 -3.33
CA THR A 172 47.55 19.20 -3.42
C THR A 172 48.22 19.26 -4.79
N LEU A 173 47.42 19.33 -5.86
CA LEU A 173 47.93 19.47 -7.23
C LEU A 173 48.67 20.80 -7.44
N ILE A 174 48.15 21.93 -6.92
CA ILE A 174 48.84 23.23 -6.99
C ILE A 174 50.18 23.17 -6.27
N THR A 175 50.22 22.63 -5.04
CA THR A 175 51.48 22.51 -4.28
C THR A 175 52.51 21.60 -4.94
N PHE A 176 52.09 20.63 -5.75
CA PHE A 176 52.98 19.73 -6.50
C PHE A 176 53.51 20.36 -7.79
N VAL A 177 52.81 21.35 -8.35
CA VAL A 177 53.24 22.10 -9.54
C VAL A 177 54.18 23.25 -9.17
N GLU A 178 54.07 23.78 -7.94
CA GLU A 178 54.94 24.84 -7.41
C GLU A 178 56.29 24.33 -6.84
N PHE A 179 56.52 23.02 -6.81
CA PHE A 179 57.78 22.36 -6.40
C PHE A 179 58.40 21.55 -7.55
#